data_AF-A0A9P5VK69-F1
#
_entry.id   AF-A0A9P5VK69-F1
#
_cell.length_a   1.000
_cell.length_b   1.000
_cell.length_c   1.000
_cell.angle_alpha   90.00
_cell.angle_beta   90.00
_cell.angle_gamma   90.00
#
_symmetry.space_group_name_H-M   'P 1'
#
loop_
_entity.id
_entity.type
_entity.pdbx_description
1 polymer ?
#
loop_
_entity_poly.entity_id
_entity_poly.type
_entity_poly.pdbx_seq_one_letter_code
_entity_poly.pdbx_strand_id
1 'polypeptide(L)'
;MASRLRPLAPALRIVPRATARLCIQRPAIEARRSLSLKSFFTSRKKEDQFTSQFEPVLEQANLFHPLSKSPLAPVRAKAEWITAHGTCPTCKEQEPEAKSKPPTYECPDCGYPTHCCEEHYKMGKEEHKHVCGTLREVNEDEHDLRSGRRMREFEFPGAQHRDEAVNLSNWDTFLYTRGFLSMNSERSMRHVSHVLTYPLTIASVLHQSSPYQLGKDLTVEGLKSLAALRHTLHPAMIPGITQSQDLRSTATHTVRIFCLGARAESHLPPHIYMQLAYLFPTTAFQLHFIGPDAIPPHTKSKEPHQHIHYEQMTFVYDNSRYETYHAEAGPFNPYYDVFFLFSPGLAHPSTKDMWKPTIPKLLDTKCAIFGTGFDEQDVMNDVAEIESSGYELDWLMKPRENVFRSLKHEVNMTDVRQSAQCNWGIWGIRGRRYDVNPSDQN
;
A
#
# COMPACT_ATOMS: atom_id res chain seq x y z
N MET A 1 -1.85 -29.70 4.36
CA MET A 1 -3.26 -29.27 4.21
C MET A 1 -3.54 -28.13 5.17
N ALA A 2 -2.99 -26.94 4.87
CA ALA A 2 -3.21 -25.71 5.65
C ALA A 2 -4.29 -24.88 4.92
N SER A 3 -5.28 -24.45 5.69
CA SER A 3 -6.52 -23.84 5.23
C SER A 3 -6.29 -22.43 4.70
N ARG A 4 -6.77 -22.22 3.47
CA ARG A 4 -6.91 -20.93 2.81
C ARG A 4 -7.96 -20.10 3.56
N LEU A 5 -7.53 -19.13 4.34
CA LEU A 5 -8.41 -18.05 4.78
C LEU A 5 -8.21 -16.87 3.82
N ARG A 6 -9.18 -16.72 2.92
CA ARG A 6 -9.34 -15.51 2.11
C ARG A 6 -9.52 -14.32 3.05
N PRO A 7 -8.86 -13.18 2.84
CA PRO A 7 -9.32 -11.96 3.46
C PRO A 7 -10.70 -11.65 2.86
N LEU A 8 -11.76 -11.77 3.66
CA LEU A 8 -13.06 -11.20 3.34
C LEU A 8 -12.92 -9.68 3.42
N ALA A 9 -12.33 -9.09 2.38
CA ALA A 9 -12.47 -7.68 2.11
C ALA A 9 -13.97 -7.41 1.92
N PRO A 10 -14.62 -6.60 2.79
CA PRO A 10 -15.92 -6.09 2.42
C PRO A 10 -15.70 -5.20 1.20
N ALA A 11 -16.51 -5.38 0.17
CA ALA A 11 -16.56 -4.44 -0.93
C ALA A 11 -16.97 -3.08 -0.36
N LEU A 12 -15.98 -2.22 -0.08
CA LEU A 12 -16.20 -0.79 0.09
C LEU A 12 -16.86 -0.32 -1.21
N ARG A 13 -18.18 -0.13 -1.18
CA ARG A 13 -18.93 0.47 -2.28
C ARG A 13 -18.60 1.96 -2.31
N ILE A 14 -17.42 2.28 -2.82
CA ILE A 14 -17.05 3.63 -3.22
C ILE A 14 -17.70 3.81 -4.60
N VAL A 15 -18.79 4.56 -4.63
CA VAL A 15 -19.51 4.85 -5.86
C VAL A 15 -18.64 5.78 -6.70
N PRO A 16 -18.21 5.39 -7.91
CA PRO A 16 -17.51 6.29 -8.80
C PRO A 16 -18.47 7.40 -9.24
N ARG A 17 -17.97 8.63 -9.34
CA ARG A 17 -18.68 9.76 -9.93
C ARG A 17 -19.09 9.37 -11.36
N ALA A 18 -20.39 9.19 -11.60
CA ALA A 18 -20.91 8.85 -12.91
C ALA A 18 -20.51 9.93 -13.92
N THR A 19 -19.66 9.58 -14.87
CA THR A 19 -19.41 10.39 -16.07
C THR A 19 -20.66 10.30 -16.95
N ALA A 20 -21.53 11.30 -16.84
CA ALA A 20 -22.57 11.51 -17.83
C ALA A 20 -21.91 11.86 -19.18
N ARG A 21 -21.82 10.87 -20.09
CA ARG A 21 -21.59 11.13 -21.51
C ARG A 21 -22.94 11.51 -22.13
N LEU A 22 -23.10 12.78 -22.45
CA LEU A 22 -23.86 13.22 -23.63
C LEU A 22 -23.03 14.28 -24.32
N CYS A 23 -22.48 13.89 -25.47
CA CYS A 23 -21.71 14.74 -26.36
C CYS A 23 -22.69 15.72 -27.02
N ILE A 24 -22.61 17.00 -26.67
CA ILE A 24 -23.17 18.09 -27.47
C ILE A 24 -22.09 19.16 -27.59
N GLN A 25 -21.54 19.27 -28.79
CA GLN A 25 -20.60 20.32 -29.17
C GLN A 25 -21.29 21.69 -29.06
N ARG A 26 -20.68 22.63 -28.34
CA ARG A 26 -20.92 24.07 -28.50
C ARG A 26 -19.60 24.83 -28.40
N PRO A 27 -19.39 25.85 -29.25
CA PRO A 27 -18.12 26.55 -29.32
C PRO A 27 -17.93 27.50 -28.13
N ALA A 28 -16.67 27.74 -27.79
CA ALA A 28 -16.24 28.69 -26.77
C ALA A 28 -16.69 30.11 -27.15
N ILE A 29 -17.48 30.74 -26.27
CA ILE A 29 -17.76 32.17 -26.30
C ILE A 29 -17.19 32.77 -25.02
N GLU A 30 -16.36 33.80 -25.21
CA GLU A 30 -15.66 34.60 -24.20
C GLU A 30 -16.60 35.05 -23.07
N ALA A 31 -16.29 34.65 -21.84
CA ALA A 31 -17.01 35.11 -20.66
C ALA A 31 -16.48 36.48 -20.21
N ARG A 32 -17.07 37.56 -20.71
CA ARG A 32 -17.03 38.87 -20.05
C ARG A 32 -17.78 38.76 -18.71
N ARG A 33 -17.08 38.98 -17.59
CA ARG A 33 -17.65 39.04 -16.25
C ARG A 33 -18.54 40.28 -16.11
N SER A 34 -19.86 40.11 -16.10
CA SER A 34 -20.78 41.12 -15.56
C SER A 34 -21.01 40.84 -14.07
N LEU A 35 -20.56 41.75 -13.21
CA LEU A 35 -20.87 41.74 -11.78
C LEU A 35 -22.35 42.10 -11.60
N SER A 36 -23.18 41.12 -11.22
CA SER A 36 -24.55 41.36 -10.76
C SER A 36 -24.59 41.35 -9.23
N LEU A 37 -24.63 42.55 -8.65
CA LEU A 37 -24.96 42.80 -7.26
C LEU A 37 -26.48 42.75 -7.12
N LYS A 38 -27.05 41.58 -6.76
CA LYS A 38 -28.37 41.42 -6.11
C LYS A 38 -28.69 39.94 -5.86
N SER A 39 -28.38 39.47 -4.66
CA SER A 39 -29.20 38.46 -3.97
C SER A 39 -28.81 38.44 -2.49
N PHE A 40 -29.44 39.32 -1.73
CA PHE A 40 -29.41 39.34 -0.28
C PHE A 40 -30.48 38.38 0.25
N PHE A 41 -30.09 37.58 1.26
CA PHE A 41 -30.93 36.73 2.11
C PHE A 41 -31.60 35.51 1.45
N THR A 42 -30.89 34.38 1.51
CA THR A 42 -31.48 33.06 1.86
C THR A 42 -30.33 32.11 2.22
N SER A 43 -30.21 31.77 3.51
CA SER A 43 -29.31 30.71 3.97
C SER A 43 -29.87 29.36 3.56
N ARG A 44 -29.63 28.96 2.31
CA ARG A 44 -29.90 27.61 1.83
C ARG A 44 -28.71 26.75 2.26
N LYS A 45 -28.86 25.96 3.33
CA LYS A 45 -27.97 24.83 3.58
C LYS A 45 -27.95 24.02 2.28
N LYS A 46 -26.80 23.98 1.60
CA LYS A 46 -26.56 22.98 0.55
C LYS A 46 -26.55 21.65 1.27
N GLU A 47 -27.69 20.96 1.28
CA GLU A 47 -27.69 19.53 1.49
C GLU A 47 -26.91 18.93 0.31
N ASP A 48 -25.75 18.35 0.63
CA ASP A 48 -25.00 17.55 -0.31
C ASP A 48 -25.94 16.47 -0.86
N GLN A 49 -26.11 16.41 -2.18
CA GLN A 49 -26.92 15.39 -2.89
C GLN A 49 -26.39 13.95 -2.74
N PHE A 50 -25.50 13.72 -1.78
CA PHE A 50 -24.80 12.48 -1.50
C PHE A 50 -24.80 12.17 0.00
N THR A 51 -25.85 12.54 0.73
CA THR A 51 -26.15 11.95 2.05
C THR A 51 -26.34 10.45 1.83
N SER A 52 -25.52 9.64 2.51
CA SER A 52 -25.57 8.18 2.42
C SER A 52 -27.00 7.70 2.63
N GLN A 53 -27.50 6.87 1.72
CA GLN A 53 -28.86 6.32 1.78
C GLN A 53 -29.10 5.38 2.99
N PHE A 54 -28.16 5.30 3.93
CA PHE A 54 -28.21 4.44 5.10
C PHE A 54 -27.73 5.21 6.32
N GLU A 55 -28.49 5.10 7.41
CA GLU A 55 -28.03 5.49 8.74
C GLU A 55 -26.83 4.62 9.12
N PRO A 56 -25.78 5.20 9.73
CA PRO A 56 -24.62 4.44 10.15
C PRO A 56 -25.03 3.38 11.20
N VAL A 57 -24.48 2.18 11.08
CA VAL A 57 -24.70 1.07 12.02
C VAL A 57 -24.10 1.36 13.39
N LEU A 58 -23.03 2.16 13.41
CA LEU A 58 -22.31 2.55 14.63
C LEU A 58 -22.09 4.06 14.66
N GLU A 59 -22.30 4.64 15.84
CA GLU A 59 -22.01 6.05 16.12
C GLU A 59 -20.51 6.26 16.35
N GLN A 60 -19.99 7.41 15.93
CA GLN A 60 -18.57 7.73 16.04
C GLN A 60 -18.07 7.91 17.48
N ALA A 61 -18.98 8.26 18.40
CA ALA A 61 -18.66 8.36 19.82
C ALA A 61 -18.59 6.99 20.52
N ASN A 62 -19.08 5.92 19.87
CA ASN A 62 -19.20 4.59 20.46
C ASN A 62 -18.73 3.51 19.47
N LEU A 63 -17.41 3.51 19.22
CA LEU A 63 -16.76 2.54 18.31
C LEU A 63 -16.10 1.39 19.06
N PHE A 64 -16.01 1.47 20.38
CA PHE A 64 -15.38 0.44 21.20
C PHE A 64 -16.42 -0.59 21.66
N HIS A 65 -16.26 -1.82 21.18
CA HIS A 65 -17.01 -2.96 21.69
C HIS A 65 -16.05 -4.13 21.92
N PRO A 66 -16.22 -4.91 23.02
CA PRO A 66 -15.58 -6.21 23.13
C PRO A 66 -15.89 -7.07 21.91
N LEU A 67 -14.89 -7.77 21.39
CA LEU A 67 -14.97 -8.43 20.08
C LEU A 67 -16.13 -9.44 20.01
N SER A 68 -16.34 -10.22 21.07
CA SER A 68 -17.45 -11.19 21.18
C SER A 68 -18.84 -10.55 21.18
N LYS A 69 -18.97 -9.34 21.74
CA LYS A 69 -20.22 -8.60 21.89
C LYS A 69 -20.44 -7.53 20.82
N SER A 70 -19.53 -7.44 19.85
CA SER A 70 -19.64 -6.48 18.77
C SER A 70 -20.96 -6.63 18.01
N PRO A 71 -21.64 -5.55 17.61
CA PRO A 71 -22.82 -5.64 16.75
C PRO A 71 -22.49 -6.18 15.34
N LEU A 72 -21.22 -6.13 14.93
CA LEU A 72 -20.76 -6.54 13.61
C LEU A 72 -20.41 -8.03 13.58
N ALA A 73 -21.10 -8.80 12.74
CA ALA A 73 -20.85 -10.24 12.58
C ALA A 73 -19.38 -10.60 12.20
N PRO A 74 -18.70 -9.85 11.31
CA PRO A 74 -17.29 -10.14 10.99
C PRO A 74 -16.34 -9.99 12.19
N VAL A 75 -16.62 -9.05 13.09
CA VAL A 75 -15.79 -8.81 14.27
C VAL A 75 -15.98 -9.94 15.30
N ARG A 76 -17.22 -10.42 15.46
CA ARG A 76 -17.50 -11.60 16.30
C ARG A 76 -16.81 -12.86 15.77
N ALA A 77 -16.87 -13.08 14.45
CA ALA A 77 -16.17 -14.20 13.81
C ALA A 77 -14.65 -14.14 14.02
N LYS A 78 -14.06 -12.94 14.05
CA LYS A 78 -12.66 -12.74 14.42
C LYS A 78 -12.40 -13.14 15.87
N ALA A 79 -13.27 -12.77 16.80
CA ALA A 79 -13.19 -13.16 18.22
C ALA A 79 -13.20 -14.69 18.38
N GLU A 80 -14.13 -15.35 17.70
CA GLU A 80 -14.25 -16.81 17.69
C GLU A 80 -12.99 -17.47 17.13
N TRP A 81 -12.42 -16.91 16.06
CA TRP A 81 -11.19 -17.42 15.48
C TRP A 81 -10.00 -17.31 16.43
N ILE A 82 -9.83 -16.15 17.07
CA ILE A 82 -8.75 -15.91 18.06
C ILE A 82 -8.93 -16.85 19.25
N THR A 83 -10.15 -17.05 19.71
CA THR A 83 -10.43 -17.99 20.81
C THR A 83 -10.10 -19.44 20.41
N ALA A 84 -10.37 -19.82 19.16
CA ALA A 84 -10.14 -21.19 18.69
C ALA A 84 -8.67 -21.51 18.40
N HIS A 85 -7.89 -20.55 17.92
CA HIS A 85 -6.50 -20.78 17.44
C HIS A 85 -5.44 -20.06 18.27
N GLY A 86 -5.85 -19.10 19.10
CA GLY A 86 -4.95 -18.32 19.93
C GLY A 86 -4.46 -19.09 21.15
N THR A 87 -3.46 -18.54 21.81
CA THR A 87 -2.89 -19.14 23.04
C THR A 87 -2.76 -18.12 24.15
N CYS A 88 -3.11 -18.52 25.37
CA CYS A 88 -2.86 -17.71 26.56
C CYS A 88 -1.35 -17.61 26.84
N PRO A 89 -0.79 -16.39 27.04
CA PRO A 89 0.64 -16.19 27.27
C PRO A 89 1.10 -16.78 28.60
N THR A 90 0.40 -16.45 29.70
CA THR A 90 0.73 -16.90 31.06
C THR A 90 0.70 -18.44 31.21
N CYS A 91 -0.18 -19.13 30.46
CA CYS A 91 -0.17 -20.60 30.45
C CYS A 91 1.15 -21.17 29.92
N LYS A 92 1.72 -20.53 28.88
CA LYS A 92 2.98 -20.99 28.27
C LYS A 92 4.17 -20.73 29.19
N GLU A 93 4.13 -19.66 29.97
CA GLU A 93 5.19 -19.32 30.93
C GLU A 93 5.22 -20.28 32.13
N GLN A 94 4.04 -20.65 32.65
CA GLN A 94 3.94 -21.55 33.80
C GLN A 94 4.26 -23.00 33.42
N GLU A 95 3.76 -23.47 32.28
CA GLU A 95 3.95 -24.84 31.81
C GLU A 95 4.30 -24.86 30.32
N PRO A 96 5.60 -24.68 29.97
CA PRO A 96 6.05 -24.62 28.57
C PRO A 96 5.75 -25.88 27.75
N GLU A 97 5.66 -27.03 28.42
CA GLU A 97 5.41 -28.35 27.82
C GLU A 97 3.90 -28.68 27.72
N ALA A 98 3.03 -27.95 28.42
CA ALA A 98 1.60 -28.19 28.41
C ALA A 98 0.91 -27.42 27.27
N LYS A 99 -0.22 -27.98 26.79
CA LYS A 99 -1.06 -27.29 25.80
C LYS A 99 -1.65 -26.04 26.42
N SER A 100 -1.19 -24.87 25.96
CA SER A 100 -1.75 -23.58 26.38
C SER A 100 -3.26 -23.52 26.12
N LYS A 101 -4.00 -23.01 27.10
CA LYS A 101 -5.46 -22.85 27.02
C LYS A 101 -5.81 -21.73 26.03
N PRO A 102 -6.97 -21.83 25.35
CA PRO A 102 -7.45 -20.78 24.47
C PRO A 102 -7.72 -19.47 25.23
N PRO A 103 -7.47 -18.30 24.62
CA PRO A 103 -7.78 -17.02 25.22
C PRO A 103 -9.30 -16.77 25.13
N THR A 104 -10.00 -16.87 26.25
CA THR A 104 -11.46 -16.66 26.35
C THR A 104 -11.82 -15.40 27.14
N TYR A 105 -10.91 -14.90 27.97
CA TYR A 105 -11.06 -13.68 28.75
C TYR A 105 -10.71 -12.46 27.89
N GLU A 106 -11.72 -11.63 27.66
CA GLU A 106 -11.58 -10.36 26.94
C GLU A 106 -11.12 -9.25 27.88
N CYS A 107 -10.07 -8.54 27.47
CA CYS A 107 -9.59 -7.39 28.23
C CYS A 107 -10.63 -6.25 28.16
N PRO A 108 -11.03 -5.64 29.29
CA PRO A 108 -12.03 -4.57 29.30
C PRO A 108 -11.55 -3.29 28.60
N ASP A 109 -10.24 -3.06 28.51
CA ASP A 109 -9.67 -1.82 27.97
C ASP A 109 -9.48 -1.87 26.44
N CYS A 110 -9.12 -3.03 25.87
CA CYS A 110 -8.89 -3.19 24.43
C CYS A 110 -9.94 -4.07 23.72
N GLY A 111 -10.74 -4.84 24.46
CA GLY A 111 -11.82 -5.66 23.94
C GLY A 111 -11.40 -6.98 23.29
N TYR A 112 -10.10 -7.29 23.22
CA TYR A 112 -9.59 -8.53 22.64
C TYR A 112 -9.56 -9.69 23.65
N PRO A 113 -9.87 -10.93 23.22
CA PRO A 113 -9.58 -12.13 24.00
C PRO A 113 -8.06 -12.34 24.08
N THR A 114 -7.50 -12.23 25.28
CA THR A 114 -6.04 -12.22 25.48
C THR A 114 -5.54 -13.34 26.39
N HIS A 115 -6.33 -13.70 27.41
CA HIS A 115 -5.98 -14.71 28.42
C HIS A 115 -7.10 -15.74 28.55
N CYS A 116 -6.83 -16.90 29.15
CA CYS A 116 -7.86 -17.93 29.35
C CYS A 116 -8.79 -17.67 30.54
N CYS A 117 -8.39 -16.81 31.48
CA CYS A 117 -9.18 -16.44 32.65
C CYS A 117 -8.70 -15.09 33.22
N GLU A 118 -9.49 -14.53 34.13
CA GLU A 118 -9.19 -13.26 34.79
C GLU A 118 -7.91 -13.33 35.63
N GLU A 119 -7.63 -14.47 36.28
CA GLU A 119 -6.42 -14.65 37.09
C GLU A 119 -5.16 -14.54 36.23
N HIS A 120 -5.14 -15.22 35.08
CA HIS A 120 -4.01 -15.14 34.14
C HIS A 120 -3.86 -13.74 33.56
N TYR A 121 -4.98 -13.05 33.27
CA TYR A 121 -4.94 -11.65 32.86
C TYR A 121 -4.32 -10.74 33.93
N LYS A 122 -4.64 -10.95 35.21
CA LYS A 122 -4.04 -10.19 36.32
C LYS A 122 -2.54 -10.45 36.45
N MET A 123 -2.11 -11.70 36.24
CA MET A 123 -0.69 -12.07 36.25
C MET A 123 0.08 -11.47 35.06
N GLY A 124 -0.46 -11.56 33.85
CA GLY A 124 0.14 -11.03 32.62
C GLY A 124 -0.16 -9.54 32.34
N LYS A 125 -0.69 -8.80 33.33
CA LYS A 125 -1.23 -7.45 33.12
C LYS A 125 -0.16 -6.46 32.66
N GLU A 126 1.04 -6.52 33.23
CA GLU A 126 2.14 -5.61 32.89
C GLU A 126 2.62 -5.80 31.45
N GLU A 127 2.78 -7.04 31.00
CA GLU A 127 3.12 -7.32 29.60
C GLU A 127 2.01 -6.90 28.64
N HIS A 128 0.75 -7.20 29.00
CA HIS A 128 -0.40 -6.81 28.20
C HIS A 128 -0.52 -5.29 28.04
N LYS A 129 -0.13 -4.50 29.04
CA LYS A 129 -0.19 -3.04 29.00
C LYS A 129 0.57 -2.45 27.81
N HIS A 130 1.66 -3.08 27.36
CA HIS A 130 2.44 -2.63 26.21
C HIS A 130 1.69 -2.76 24.88
N VAL A 131 0.80 -3.75 24.75
CA VAL A 131 0.04 -4.02 23.51
C VAL A 131 -1.42 -3.57 23.59
N CYS A 132 -1.93 -3.29 24.78
CA CYS A 132 -3.33 -2.97 25.04
C CYS A 132 -3.81 -1.76 24.23
N GLY A 133 -3.01 -0.69 24.17
CA GLY A 133 -3.32 0.51 23.39
C GLY A 133 -3.49 0.21 21.90
N THR A 134 -2.50 -0.46 21.31
CA THR A 134 -2.54 -0.88 19.90
C THR A 134 -3.75 -1.77 19.60
N LEU A 135 -4.03 -2.75 20.46
CA LEU A 135 -5.20 -3.62 20.31
C LEU A 135 -6.51 -2.82 20.35
N ARG A 136 -6.61 -1.82 21.23
CA ARG A 136 -7.78 -0.94 21.29
C ARG A 136 -7.93 -0.13 20.01
N GLU A 137 -6.85 0.44 19.50
CA GLU A 137 -6.87 1.16 18.22
C GLU A 137 -7.34 0.27 17.08
N VAL A 138 -6.80 -0.95 16.94
CA VAL A 138 -7.23 -1.89 15.89
C VAL A 138 -8.69 -2.28 16.06
N ASN A 139 -9.18 -2.43 17.29
CA ASN A 139 -10.57 -2.70 17.58
C ASN A 139 -11.47 -1.57 17.06
N GLU A 140 -11.16 -0.33 17.47
CA GLU A 140 -11.92 0.86 17.13
C GLU A 140 -11.85 1.19 15.63
N ASP A 141 -10.70 1.00 14.99
CA ASP A 141 -10.49 1.16 13.55
C ASP A 141 -11.34 0.14 12.76
N GLU A 142 -11.40 -1.13 13.19
CA GLU A 142 -12.22 -2.15 12.53
C GLU A 142 -13.72 -1.86 12.63
N HIS A 143 -14.18 -1.40 13.80
CA HIS A 143 -15.56 -0.97 13.98
C HIS A 143 -15.89 0.25 13.13
N ASP A 144 -14.98 1.21 13.03
CA ASP A 144 -15.18 2.41 12.23
C ASP A 144 -15.24 2.09 10.73
N LEU A 145 -14.32 1.26 10.23
CA LEU A 145 -14.28 0.83 8.83
C LEU A 145 -15.55 0.07 8.41
N ARG A 146 -16.25 -0.53 9.38
CA ARG A 146 -17.47 -1.31 9.16
C ARG A 146 -18.74 -0.61 9.69
N SER A 147 -18.61 0.62 10.20
CA SER A 147 -19.72 1.39 10.77
C SER A 147 -20.77 1.80 9.73
N GLY A 148 -20.41 1.79 8.44
CA GLY A 148 -21.27 2.26 7.35
C GLY A 148 -21.33 3.78 7.21
N ARG A 149 -20.55 4.54 8.00
CA ARG A 149 -20.45 5.99 7.81
C ARG A 149 -19.83 6.33 6.46
N ARG A 150 -20.08 7.55 5.99
CA ARG A 150 -19.32 8.12 4.87
C ARG A 150 -17.89 8.43 5.32
N MET A 151 -16.92 7.80 4.67
CA MET A 151 -15.49 8.03 4.91
C MET A 151 -14.99 9.15 4.03
N ARG A 152 -15.00 10.37 4.59
CA ARG A 152 -14.49 11.56 3.88
C ARG A 152 -13.01 11.45 3.62
N GLU A 153 -12.27 10.75 4.47
CA GLU A 153 -10.84 10.51 4.31
C GLU A 153 -10.48 9.77 3.01
N PHE A 154 -11.42 9.01 2.42
CA PHE A 154 -11.22 8.32 1.13
C PHE A 154 -11.62 9.18 -0.09
N GLU A 155 -11.98 10.44 0.12
CA GLU A 155 -12.22 11.39 -0.97
C GLU A 155 -10.87 11.97 -1.44
N PHE A 156 -10.20 11.24 -2.32
CA PHE A 156 -8.87 11.61 -2.79
C PHE A 156 -8.89 12.73 -3.85
N PRO A 157 -7.89 13.63 -3.84
CA PRO A 157 -7.76 14.69 -4.83
C PRO A 157 -7.42 14.12 -6.21
N GLY A 158 -7.87 14.81 -7.25
CA GLY A 158 -7.52 14.49 -8.64
C GLY A 158 -6.11 14.95 -9.03
N ALA A 159 -5.92 15.13 -10.33
CA ALA A 159 -4.71 15.74 -10.88
C ALA A 159 -4.53 17.19 -10.37
N GLN A 160 -3.30 17.54 -10.05
CA GLN A 160 -2.88 18.86 -9.57
C GLN A 160 -2.27 19.71 -10.69
N HIS A 161 -2.16 21.03 -10.50
CA HIS A 161 -1.51 21.88 -11.49
C HIS A 161 -0.01 21.56 -11.57
N ARG A 162 0.61 21.74 -12.74
CA ARG A 162 2.04 21.41 -12.93
C ARG A 162 2.98 22.21 -12.05
N ASP A 163 2.58 23.42 -11.68
CA ASP A 163 3.38 24.34 -10.87
C ASP A 163 3.27 24.05 -9.37
N GLU A 164 2.34 23.17 -8.97
CA GLU A 164 2.16 22.78 -7.56
C GLU A 164 3.23 21.75 -7.17
N ALA A 165 4.14 22.17 -6.29
CA ALA A 165 5.20 21.31 -5.79
C ALA A 165 4.67 20.33 -4.74
N VAL A 166 5.00 19.05 -4.90
CA VAL A 166 4.69 18.01 -3.90
C VAL A 166 5.86 17.82 -2.96
N ASN A 167 5.56 17.70 -1.67
CA ASN A 167 6.55 17.37 -0.66
C ASN A 167 6.32 15.94 -0.14
N LEU A 168 7.33 15.08 -0.29
CA LEU A 168 7.27 13.67 0.10
C LEU A 168 8.01 13.36 1.41
N SER A 169 8.31 14.37 2.22
CA SER A 169 9.12 14.21 3.45
C SER A 169 8.43 13.37 4.53
N ASN A 170 7.11 13.46 4.63
CA ASN A 170 6.27 12.70 5.56
C ASN A 170 4.81 12.70 5.08
N TRP A 171 3.95 11.91 5.74
CA TRP A 171 2.53 11.81 5.43
C TRP A 171 1.81 13.16 5.49
N ASP A 172 1.98 13.96 6.54
CA ASP A 172 1.23 15.21 6.73
C ASP A 172 1.53 16.23 5.63
N THR A 173 2.81 16.41 5.32
CA THR A 173 3.24 17.37 4.30
C THR A 173 2.82 16.91 2.90
N PHE A 174 2.85 15.60 2.65
CA PHE A 174 2.34 15.03 1.40
C PHE A 174 0.84 15.28 1.24
N LEU A 175 0.04 14.92 2.25
CA LEU A 175 -1.42 15.08 2.20
C LEU A 175 -1.80 16.55 2.04
N TYR A 176 -1.09 17.45 2.74
CA TYR A 176 -1.29 18.89 2.61
C TYR A 176 -0.97 19.40 1.20
N THR A 177 0.25 19.11 0.69
CA THR A 177 0.68 19.62 -0.63
C THR A 177 -0.14 19.04 -1.79
N ARG A 178 -0.67 17.83 -1.66
CA ARG A 178 -1.57 17.22 -2.65
C ARG A 178 -3.03 17.66 -2.55
N GLY A 179 -3.39 18.46 -1.55
CA GLY A 179 -4.76 18.94 -1.37
C GLY A 179 -5.74 17.85 -0.93
N PHE A 180 -5.28 16.88 -0.12
CA PHE A 180 -6.20 15.98 0.58
C PHE A 180 -7.04 16.76 1.60
N LEU A 181 -8.20 16.22 1.95
CA LEU A 181 -8.99 16.77 3.05
C LEU A 181 -8.18 16.73 4.35
N SER A 182 -8.30 17.78 5.15
CA SER A 182 -7.62 17.88 6.44
C SER A 182 -8.03 16.73 7.36
N MET A 183 -7.04 15.96 7.79
CA MET A 183 -7.22 14.81 8.66
C MET A 183 -7.26 15.28 10.11
N ASN A 184 -8.45 15.21 10.72
CA ASN A 184 -8.67 15.75 12.06
C ASN A 184 -8.42 14.71 13.16
N SER A 185 -8.14 13.44 12.81
CA SER A 185 -7.93 12.36 13.78
C SER A 185 -6.84 11.41 13.31
N GLU A 186 -6.12 10.81 14.27
CA GLU A 186 -5.12 9.77 14.01
C GLU A 186 -5.74 8.54 13.33
N ARG A 187 -6.98 8.21 13.66
CA ARG A 187 -7.76 7.14 13.02
C ARG A 187 -7.90 7.35 11.52
N SER A 188 -8.30 8.55 11.09
CA SER A 188 -8.40 8.90 9.67
C SER A 188 -7.05 8.77 8.97
N MET A 189 -5.95 9.16 9.64
CA MET A 189 -4.58 8.97 9.15
C MET A 189 -4.22 7.49 9.00
N ARG A 190 -4.55 6.64 9.98
CA ARG A 190 -4.35 5.18 9.89
C ARG A 190 -5.11 4.58 8.72
N HIS A 191 -6.38 4.96 8.52
CA HIS A 191 -7.18 4.48 7.40
C HIS A 191 -6.60 4.84 6.04
N VAL A 192 -6.20 6.09 5.85
CA VAL A 192 -5.69 6.56 4.56
C VAL A 192 -4.28 6.09 4.27
N SER A 193 -3.40 6.12 5.27
CA SER A 193 -2.04 5.60 5.11
C SER A 193 -2.03 4.12 4.75
N HIS A 194 -2.95 3.32 5.30
CA HIS A 194 -3.06 1.89 5.00
C HIS A 194 -3.42 1.59 3.54
N VAL A 195 -4.24 2.44 2.91
CA VAL A 195 -4.64 2.25 1.51
C VAL A 195 -3.61 2.86 0.55
N LEU A 196 -3.04 4.01 0.91
CA LEU A 196 -2.08 4.74 0.08
C LEU A 196 -0.63 4.24 0.20
N THR A 197 -0.31 3.41 1.19
CA THR A 197 1.08 2.98 1.44
C THR A 197 1.71 2.34 0.20
N TYR A 198 1.00 1.53 -0.58
CA TYR A 198 1.56 0.87 -1.76
C TYR A 198 1.91 1.85 -2.90
N PRO A 199 0.95 2.65 -3.44
CA PRO A 199 1.28 3.60 -4.49
C PRO A 199 2.28 4.67 -4.03
N LEU A 200 2.23 5.09 -2.76
CA LEU A 200 3.16 6.11 -2.26
C LEU A 200 4.54 5.57 -1.92
N THR A 201 4.67 4.30 -1.54
CA THR A 201 6.00 3.67 -1.44
C THR A 201 6.67 3.68 -2.82
N ILE A 202 5.95 3.28 -3.87
CA ILE A 202 6.44 3.35 -5.26
C ILE A 202 6.80 4.79 -5.64
N ALA A 203 5.88 5.73 -5.41
CA ALA A 203 6.08 7.13 -5.76
C ALA A 203 7.29 7.74 -5.02
N SER A 204 7.43 7.46 -3.73
CA SER A 204 8.49 8.02 -2.90
C SER A 204 9.88 7.58 -3.34
N VAL A 205 10.02 6.38 -3.89
CA VAL A 205 11.28 5.89 -4.46
C VAL A 205 11.55 6.53 -5.82
N LEU A 206 10.53 6.59 -6.68
CA LEU A 206 10.69 7.01 -8.08
C LEU A 206 10.71 8.52 -8.29
N HIS A 207 10.03 9.30 -7.44
CA HIS A 207 9.86 10.74 -7.65
C HIS A 207 11.16 11.54 -7.42
N GLN A 208 11.33 12.64 -8.14
CA GLN A 208 12.51 13.50 -8.00
C GLN A 208 12.69 14.09 -6.58
N SER A 209 11.59 14.42 -5.89
CA SER A 209 11.59 14.93 -4.52
C SER A 209 11.55 13.82 -3.46
N SER A 210 12.10 12.66 -3.80
CA SER A 210 12.19 11.49 -2.92
C SER A 210 12.75 11.86 -1.54
N PRO A 211 12.19 11.32 -0.44
CA PRO A 211 12.71 11.56 0.91
C PRO A 211 13.99 10.77 1.21
N TYR A 212 14.43 9.89 0.32
CA TYR A 212 15.59 9.04 0.49
C TYR A 212 16.87 9.75 0.02
N GLN A 213 17.82 9.96 0.94
CA GLN A 213 19.05 10.74 0.69
C GLN A 213 20.25 9.85 0.37
N LEU A 214 21.17 10.36 -0.46
CA LEU A 214 22.45 9.70 -0.75
C LEU A 214 23.30 9.57 0.52
N GLY A 215 23.95 8.42 0.71
CA GLY A 215 24.88 8.15 1.80
C GLY A 215 24.19 7.74 3.10
N LYS A 216 23.04 8.34 3.41
CA LYS A 216 22.19 7.92 4.52
C LYS A 216 21.35 6.69 4.17
N ASP A 217 20.69 6.74 3.01
CA ASP A 217 19.64 5.78 2.65
C ASP A 217 19.98 5.04 1.36
N LEU A 218 20.28 5.84 0.32
CA LEU A 218 20.67 5.35 -0.99
C LEU A 218 22.18 5.17 -1.07
N THR A 219 22.60 4.10 -1.71
CA THR A 219 23.99 3.90 -2.11
C THR A 219 24.31 4.69 -3.39
N VAL A 220 25.58 4.73 -3.78
CA VAL A 220 26.00 5.33 -5.06
C VAL A 220 25.36 4.59 -6.25
N GLU A 221 25.30 3.26 -6.20
CA GLU A 221 24.65 2.44 -7.23
C GLU A 221 23.13 2.62 -7.25
N GLY A 222 22.53 2.83 -6.06
CA GLY A 222 21.15 3.24 -5.89
C GLY A 222 20.83 4.54 -6.62
N LEU A 223 21.64 5.57 -6.38
CA LEU A 223 21.47 6.87 -7.01
C LEU A 223 21.64 6.78 -8.52
N LYS A 224 22.64 6.05 -9.04
CA LYS A 224 22.82 5.84 -10.50
C LYS A 224 21.59 5.18 -11.12
N SER A 225 21.06 4.14 -10.49
CA SER A 225 19.89 3.41 -10.99
C SER A 225 18.62 4.28 -10.98
N LEU A 226 18.40 5.01 -9.88
CA LEU A 226 17.24 5.89 -9.74
C LEU A 226 17.35 7.15 -10.60
N ALA A 227 18.55 7.70 -10.81
CA ALA A 227 18.75 8.86 -11.69
C ALA A 227 18.35 8.56 -13.13
N ALA A 228 18.70 7.36 -13.63
CA ALA A 228 18.29 6.87 -14.94
C ALA A 228 16.75 6.79 -15.07
N LEU A 229 16.07 6.17 -14.10
CA LEU A 229 14.61 6.10 -14.08
C LEU A 229 13.96 7.49 -13.94
N ARG A 230 14.49 8.35 -13.05
CA ARG A 230 13.97 9.71 -12.81
C ARG A 230 14.10 10.59 -14.03
N HIS A 231 15.19 10.48 -14.79
CA HIS A 231 15.36 11.21 -16.04
C HIS A 231 14.28 10.85 -17.07
N THR A 232 13.91 9.57 -17.14
CA THR A 232 12.79 9.09 -17.97
C THR A 232 11.43 9.60 -17.47
N LEU A 233 11.22 9.59 -16.14
CA LEU A 233 9.96 9.99 -15.51
C LEU A 233 9.72 11.51 -15.54
N HIS A 234 10.79 12.29 -15.56
CA HIS A 234 10.78 13.75 -15.56
C HIS A 234 11.65 14.28 -16.71
N PRO A 235 11.20 14.12 -17.98
CA PRO A 235 11.97 14.64 -19.10
C PRO A 235 12.09 16.17 -18.99
N ALA A 236 13.30 16.69 -19.19
CA ALA A 236 13.54 18.11 -19.19
C ALA A 236 12.63 18.80 -20.23
N MET A 237 11.93 19.85 -19.82
CA MET A 237 11.09 20.65 -20.71
C MET A 237 11.97 21.21 -21.84
N ILE A 238 11.73 20.83 -23.09
CA ILE A 238 12.42 21.42 -24.23
C ILE A 238 11.85 22.84 -24.41
N PRO A 239 12.66 23.91 -24.28
CA PRO A 239 12.20 25.28 -24.50
C PRO A 239 11.72 25.43 -25.95
N GLY A 240 10.45 25.84 -26.14
CA GLY A 240 9.87 26.12 -27.47
C GLY A 240 8.70 25.23 -27.88
N ILE A 241 8.40 24.15 -27.16
CA ILE A 241 7.17 23.36 -27.41
C ILE A 241 6.01 24.01 -26.66
N THR A 242 5.08 24.61 -27.41
CA THR A 242 3.87 25.26 -26.87
C THR A 242 2.97 24.28 -26.12
N GLN A 243 2.49 24.74 -24.96
CA GLN A 243 1.99 23.95 -23.83
C GLN A 243 0.63 23.25 -23.99
N SER A 244 0.00 23.20 -25.17
CA SER A 244 -1.46 23.04 -25.22
C SER A 244 -2.07 21.77 -25.82
N GLN A 245 -1.35 20.79 -26.39
CA GLN A 245 -2.07 19.58 -26.86
C GLN A 245 -1.32 18.25 -26.98
N ASP A 246 0.01 18.20 -27.01
CA ASP A 246 0.70 16.96 -27.45
C ASP A 246 1.69 16.31 -26.49
N LEU A 247 1.74 16.68 -25.20
CA LEU A 247 2.66 15.98 -24.26
C LEU A 247 2.27 14.52 -23.99
N ARG A 248 0.98 14.16 -24.10
CA ARG A 248 0.55 12.74 -24.08
C ARG A 248 1.00 11.99 -25.33
N SER A 249 1.05 12.68 -26.46
CA SER A 249 1.59 12.22 -27.75
C SER A 249 3.13 12.13 -27.73
N THR A 250 3.79 12.79 -26.77
CA THR A 250 5.26 12.85 -26.62
C THR A 250 5.79 11.87 -25.57
N ALA A 251 4.93 11.15 -24.84
CA ALA A 251 5.38 10.07 -23.96
C ALA A 251 5.91 8.91 -24.80
N THR A 252 7.19 8.97 -25.17
CA THR A 252 7.82 8.01 -26.08
C THR A 252 7.91 6.61 -25.48
N HIS A 253 7.87 6.50 -24.15
CA HIS A 253 8.06 5.24 -23.44
C HIS A 253 7.13 5.12 -22.23
N THR A 254 6.54 3.93 -22.08
CA THR A 254 5.73 3.56 -20.90
C THR A 254 6.64 2.95 -19.84
N VAL A 255 6.55 3.41 -18.59
CA VAL A 255 7.29 2.82 -17.47
C VAL A 255 6.49 1.63 -16.94
N ARG A 256 7.13 0.46 -16.83
CA ARG A 256 6.51 -0.76 -16.30
C ARG A 256 6.96 -0.99 -14.86
N ILE A 257 5.99 -1.09 -13.97
CA ILE A 257 6.18 -1.38 -12.56
C ILE A 257 5.66 -2.78 -12.32
N PHE A 258 6.53 -3.67 -11.85
CA PHE A 258 6.20 -5.06 -11.60
C PHE A 258 6.10 -5.31 -10.10
N CYS A 259 4.89 -5.59 -9.62
CA CYS A 259 4.61 -5.97 -8.23
C CYS A 259 4.52 -7.50 -8.16
N LEU A 260 5.58 -8.15 -7.66
CA LEU A 260 5.60 -9.61 -7.51
C LEU A 260 5.06 -10.06 -6.16
N GLY A 261 4.45 -11.23 -6.14
CA GLY A 261 3.79 -11.75 -4.95
C GLY A 261 2.60 -10.90 -4.53
N ALA A 262 1.96 -10.21 -5.49
CA ALA A 262 0.88 -9.28 -5.23
C ALA A 262 -0.30 -10.00 -4.56
N ARG A 263 -0.73 -9.45 -3.42
CA ARG A 263 -1.84 -9.91 -2.59
C ARG A 263 -2.76 -8.72 -2.35
N ALA A 264 -2.59 -8.01 -1.23
CA ALA A 264 -3.43 -6.84 -0.91
C ALA A 264 -3.32 -5.74 -1.99
N GLU A 265 -2.15 -5.62 -2.60
CA GLU A 265 -1.81 -4.61 -3.62
C GLU A 265 -2.69 -4.72 -4.86
N SER A 266 -2.97 -5.94 -5.32
CA SER A 266 -3.78 -6.19 -6.51
C SER A 266 -5.28 -5.95 -6.26
N HIS A 267 -5.72 -6.05 -5.02
CA HIS A 267 -7.12 -5.91 -4.63
C HIS A 267 -7.56 -4.46 -4.45
N LEU A 268 -6.62 -3.51 -4.43
CA LEU A 268 -6.95 -2.10 -4.30
C LEU A 268 -7.66 -1.58 -5.56
N PRO A 269 -8.74 -0.79 -5.40
CA PRO A 269 -9.37 -0.10 -6.51
C PRO A 269 -8.39 0.74 -7.36
N PRO A 270 -8.50 0.73 -8.70
CA PRO A 270 -7.60 1.48 -9.60
C PRO A 270 -7.45 2.98 -9.28
N HIS A 271 -8.50 3.62 -8.77
CA HIS A 271 -8.48 5.05 -8.41
C HIS A 271 -7.50 5.39 -7.27
N ILE A 272 -7.12 4.41 -6.44
CA ILE A 272 -6.09 4.58 -5.40
C ILE A 272 -4.72 4.71 -6.06
N TYR A 273 -4.41 3.84 -7.02
CA TYR A 273 -3.16 3.91 -7.78
C TYR A 273 -3.07 5.14 -8.69
N MET A 274 -4.19 5.79 -9.02
CA MET A 274 -4.12 7.09 -9.71
C MET A 274 -3.35 8.14 -8.93
N GLN A 275 -3.28 8.04 -7.60
CA GLN A 275 -2.45 8.94 -6.80
C GLN A 275 -0.97 8.85 -7.16
N LEU A 276 -0.49 7.68 -7.59
CA LEU A 276 0.84 7.54 -8.19
C LEU A 276 0.92 8.31 -9.50
N ALA A 277 -0.02 8.09 -10.41
CA ALA A 277 0.02 8.70 -11.74
C ALA A 277 -0.10 10.23 -11.71
N TYR A 278 -0.87 10.80 -10.77
CA TYR A 278 -0.98 12.26 -10.60
C TYR A 278 0.33 12.93 -10.14
N LEU A 279 1.29 12.17 -9.63
CA LEU A 279 2.65 12.66 -9.32
C LEU A 279 3.55 12.72 -10.55
N PHE A 280 3.18 12.06 -11.66
CA PHE A 280 3.96 12.01 -12.89
C PHE A 280 3.07 12.34 -14.11
N PRO A 281 2.70 13.62 -14.32
CA PRO A 281 1.69 14.01 -15.31
C PRO A 281 2.12 13.81 -16.77
N THR A 282 3.38 13.45 -17.03
CA THR A 282 3.94 13.24 -18.38
C THR A 282 4.18 11.77 -18.70
N THR A 283 3.93 10.86 -17.77
CA THR A 283 4.31 9.46 -17.90
C THR A 283 3.09 8.56 -17.87
N ALA A 284 3.02 7.63 -18.82
CA ALA A 284 2.09 6.52 -18.77
C ALA A 284 2.72 5.33 -18.05
N PHE A 285 1.98 4.73 -17.11
CA PHE A 285 2.44 3.56 -16.36
C PHE A 285 1.74 2.28 -16.79
N GLN A 286 2.48 1.17 -16.75
CA GLN A 286 1.90 -0.16 -16.71
C GLN A 286 2.23 -0.79 -15.37
N LEU A 287 1.21 -1.13 -14.58
CA LEU A 287 1.37 -1.78 -13.29
C LEU A 287 1.01 -3.26 -13.43
N HIS A 288 2.01 -4.12 -13.29
CA HIS A 288 1.89 -5.57 -13.45
C HIS A 288 1.84 -6.22 -12.08
N PHE A 289 0.68 -6.76 -11.70
CA PHE A 289 0.51 -7.57 -10.50
C PHE A 289 0.70 -9.04 -10.84
N ILE A 290 1.72 -9.66 -10.25
CA ILE A 290 2.12 -11.02 -10.57
C ILE A 290 2.07 -11.89 -9.31
N GLY A 291 1.40 -13.02 -9.41
CA GLY A 291 1.38 -14.04 -8.37
C GLY A 291 0.02 -14.72 -8.23
N PRO A 292 -0.06 -15.86 -7.52
CA PRO A 292 -1.26 -16.69 -7.47
C PRO A 292 -2.52 -15.98 -6.96
N ASP A 293 -2.36 -14.93 -6.16
CA ASP A 293 -3.44 -14.13 -5.57
C ASP A 293 -3.66 -12.80 -6.30
N ALA A 294 -2.95 -12.53 -7.40
CA ALA A 294 -3.08 -11.34 -8.22
C ALA A 294 -4.36 -11.39 -9.09
N ILE A 295 -5.51 -11.20 -8.43
CA ILE A 295 -6.82 -11.23 -9.07
C ILE A 295 -7.34 -9.79 -9.20
N PRO A 296 -7.90 -9.40 -10.36
CA PRO A 296 -8.46 -8.07 -10.52
C PRO A 296 -9.65 -7.82 -9.58
N PRO A 297 -9.82 -6.57 -9.12
CA PRO A 297 -10.97 -6.21 -8.30
C PRO A 297 -12.27 -6.42 -9.10
N HIS A 298 -13.27 -7.04 -8.46
CA HIS A 298 -14.61 -7.31 -8.99
C HIS A 298 -14.75 -8.40 -10.07
N THR A 299 -13.68 -9.09 -10.44
CA THR A 299 -13.75 -10.20 -11.38
C THR A 299 -13.62 -11.54 -10.66
N LYS A 300 -14.55 -12.47 -10.90
CA LYS A 300 -14.43 -13.87 -10.43
C LYS A 300 -13.60 -14.74 -11.38
N SER A 301 -13.32 -14.24 -12.59
CA SER A 301 -12.48 -14.91 -13.57
C SER A 301 -11.04 -14.99 -13.06
N LYS A 302 -10.49 -16.19 -13.11
CA LYS A 302 -9.08 -16.49 -12.83
C LYS A 302 -8.26 -16.63 -14.11
N GLU A 303 -8.77 -16.09 -15.22
CA GLU A 303 -7.99 -16.07 -16.45
C GLU A 303 -6.73 -15.21 -16.25
N PRO A 304 -5.55 -15.71 -16.66
CA PRO A 304 -4.31 -14.95 -16.62
C PRO A 304 -4.38 -13.77 -17.62
N HIS A 305 -3.44 -12.82 -17.50
CA HIS A 305 -3.30 -11.67 -18.41
C HIS A 305 -4.56 -10.80 -18.55
N GLN A 306 -5.16 -10.37 -17.43
CA GLN A 306 -6.27 -9.41 -17.48
C GLN A 306 -5.73 -7.98 -17.53
N HIS A 307 -6.19 -7.21 -18.53
CA HIS A 307 -5.81 -5.82 -18.72
C HIS A 307 -6.97 -4.88 -18.36
N ILE A 308 -6.72 -3.95 -17.45
CA ILE A 308 -7.66 -2.89 -17.10
C ILE A 308 -7.00 -1.55 -17.40
N HIS A 309 -7.60 -0.78 -18.30
CA HIS A 309 -7.13 0.56 -18.63
C HIS A 309 -7.89 1.60 -17.80
N TYR A 310 -7.16 2.49 -17.14
CA TYR A 310 -7.73 3.56 -16.33
C TYR A 310 -6.93 4.85 -16.51
N GLU A 311 -7.48 5.79 -17.25
CA GLU A 311 -6.83 7.06 -17.62
C GLU A 311 -5.43 6.85 -18.23
N GLN A 312 -4.37 7.17 -17.49
CA GLN A 312 -2.96 7.10 -17.90
C GLN A 312 -2.21 5.89 -17.31
N MET A 313 -2.92 4.97 -16.66
CA MET A 313 -2.34 3.69 -16.22
C MET A 313 -3.04 2.51 -16.89
N THR A 314 -2.25 1.47 -17.16
CA THR A 314 -2.74 0.14 -17.50
C THR A 314 -2.38 -0.80 -16.37
N PHE A 315 -3.36 -1.54 -15.86
CA PHE A 315 -3.16 -2.58 -14.87
C PHE A 315 -3.18 -3.92 -15.56
N VAL A 316 -2.16 -4.73 -15.32
CA VAL A 316 -2.02 -6.08 -15.84
C VAL A 316 -2.01 -7.03 -14.66
N TYR A 317 -2.89 -8.02 -14.68
CA TYR A 317 -3.00 -9.01 -13.63
C TYR A 317 -2.64 -10.38 -14.19
N ASP A 318 -1.64 -11.01 -13.60
CA ASP A 318 -1.21 -12.34 -13.95
C ASP A 318 -1.10 -13.24 -12.72
N ASN A 319 -1.81 -14.38 -12.77
CA ASN A 319 -1.88 -15.31 -11.65
C ASN A 319 -0.84 -16.44 -11.72
N SER A 320 0.04 -16.43 -12.72
CA SER A 320 1.12 -17.39 -12.83
C SER A 320 2.23 -17.05 -11.84
N ARG A 321 3.20 -17.97 -11.73
CA ARG A 321 4.42 -17.68 -11.00
C ARG A 321 5.33 -16.80 -11.86
N TYR A 322 6.11 -15.94 -11.22
CA TYR A 322 7.01 -15.03 -11.93
C TYR A 322 7.97 -15.76 -12.87
N GLU A 323 8.40 -16.99 -12.56
CA GLU A 323 9.34 -17.70 -13.43
C GLU A 323 8.79 -17.97 -14.84
N THR A 324 7.46 -18.16 -14.96
CA THR A 324 6.75 -18.33 -16.23
C THR A 324 6.55 -16.97 -16.88
N TYR A 325 5.98 -16.02 -16.12
CA TYR A 325 5.70 -14.67 -16.60
C TYR A 325 6.95 -13.93 -17.08
N HIS A 326 8.11 -14.18 -16.48
CA HIS A 326 9.39 -13.56 -16.85
C HIS A 326 9.75 -13.79 -18.33
N ALA A 327 9.44 -14.96 -18.88
CA ALA A 327 9.70 -15.26 -20.29
C ALA A 327 8.77 -14.48 -21.24
N GLU A 328 7.56 -14.19 -20.79
CA GLU A 328 6.52 -13.50 -21.57
C GLU A 328 6.64 -11.98 -21.46
N ALA A 329 7.10 -11.47 -20.32
CA ALA A 329 7.21 -10.04 -20.03
C ALA A 329 8.46 -9.38 -20.63
N GLY A 330 9.46 -10.17 -21.01
CA GLY A 330 10.70 -9.69 -21.62
C GLY A 330 10.47 -9.04 -23.01
N PRO A 331 11.42 -8.25 -23.50
CA PRO A 331 12.71 -7.91 -22.87
C PRO A 331 12.55 -6.92 -21.71
N PHE A 332 13.47 -6.97 -20.74
CA PHE A 332 13.53 -6.04 -19.61
C PHE A 332 14.52 -4.91 -19.87
N ASN A 333 14.14 -3.69 -19.50
CA ASN A 333 14.94 -2.49 -19.66
C ASN A 333 15.06 -1.74 -18.33
N PRO A 334 16.24 -1.69 -17.70
CA PRO A 334 16.46 -1.01 -16.43
C PRO A 334 16.17 0.50 -16.39
N TYR A 335 15.98 1.15 -17.53
CA TYR A 335 15.61 2.57 -17.65
C TYR A 335 14.10 2.81 -17.62
N TYR A 336 13.29 1.76 -17.82
CA TYR A 336 11.82 1.84 -17.90
C TYR A 336 11.13 0.82 -16.99
N ASP A 337 11.85 -0.17 -16.48
CA ASP A 337 11.31 -1.27 -15.68
C ASP A 337 11.84 -1.24 -14.25
N VAL A 338 10.94 -1.45 -13.30
CA VAL A 338 11.25 -1.51 -11.87
C VAL A 338 10.40 -2.57 -11.18
N PHE A 339 10.99 -3.28 -10.23
CA PHE A 339 10.34 -4.34 -9.46
C PHE A 339 10.09 -3.91 -8.02
N PHE A 340 8.90 -4.23 -7.50
CA PHE A 340 8.52 -4.04 -6.11
C PHE A 340 8.04 -5.37 -5.51
N LEU A 341 8.61 -5.71 -4.35
CA LEU A 341 8.29 -6.89 -3.55
C LEU A 341 7.66 -6.42 -2.24
N PHE A 342 6.33 -6.50 -2.13
CA PHE A 342 5.62 -6.05 -0.94
C PHE A 342 5.55 -7.17 0.11
N SER A 343 6.27 -6.96 1.22
CA SER A 343 6.49 -7.94 2.29
C SER A 343 6.66 -9.39 1.78
N PRO A 344 7.73 -9.66 1.00
CA PRO A 344 7.89 -10.92 0.27
C PRO A 344 8.11 -12.13 1.20
N GLY A 345 8.64 -11.92 2.40
CA GLY A 345 8.99 -12.99 3.33
C GLY A 345 10.05 -13.91 2.73
N LEU A 346 11.18 -13.34 2.31
CA LEU A 346 12.29 -14.09 1.70
C LEU A 346 12.91 -15.09 2.69
N ALA A 347 12.99 -14.71 3.97
CA ALA A 347 13.51 -15.54 5.04
C ALA A 347 12.43 -16.42 5.70
N HIS A 348 11.15 -16.16 5.43
CA HIS A 348 10.06 -16.87 6.10
C HIS A 348 9.98 -18.35 5.65
N PRO A 349 9.92 -19.33 6.57
CA PRO A 349 10.04 -20.75 6.22
C PRO A 349 9.04 -21.27 5.18
N SER A 350 7.84 -20.71 5.12
CA SER A 350 6.82 -21.14 4.16
C SER A 350 7.02 -20.62 2.74
N THR A 351 7.76 -19.52 2.57
CA THR A 351 7.88 -18.78 1.29
C THR A 351 9.29 -18.74 0.76
N LYS A 352 10.31 -18.92 1.60
CA LYS A 352 11.73 -18.92 1.24
C LYS A 352 12.05 -19.78 0.03
N ASP A 353 11.59 -21.04 0.03
CA ASP A 353 11.86 -21.95 -1.09
C ASP A 353 11.16 -21.54 -2.40
N MET A 354 10.05 -20.81 -2.31
CA MET A 354 9.36 -20.29 -3.48
C MET A 354 10.13 -19.16 -4.17
N TRP A 355 10.91 -18.38 -3.41
CA TRP A 355 11.67 -17.23 -3.91
C TRP A 355 13.04 -17.61 -4.49
N LYS A 356 13.67 -18.69 -4.02
CA LYS A 356 14.99 -19.17 -4.51
C LYS A 356 15.16 -19.19 -6.04
N PRO A 357 14.20 -19.70 -6.84
CA PRO A 357 14.31 -19.64 -8.30
C PRO A 357 13.98 -18.28 -8.92
N THR A 358 13.24 -17.41 -8.21
CA THR A 358 12.81 -16.09 -8.70
C THR A 358 13.91 -15.03 -8.54
N ILE A 359 14.63 -15.00 -7.41
CA ILE A 359 15.63 -13.96 -7.14
C ILE A 359 16.74 -13.91 -8.21
N PRO A 360 17.35 -15.03 -8.64
CA PRO A 360 18.35 -15.00 -9.70
C PRO A 360 17.82 -14.41 -11.01
N LYS A 361 16.58 -14.76 -11.41
CA LYS A 361 15.92 -14.20 -12.60
C LYS A 361 15.69 -12.70 -12.48
N LEU A 362 15.33 -12.21 -11.30
CA LEU A 362 15.20 -10.78 -11.05
C LEU A 362 16.55 -10.06 -11.16
N LEU A 363 17.61 -10.62 -10.58
CA LEU A 363 18.95 -10.05 -10.65
C LEU A 363 19.50 -10.04 -12.08
N ASP A 364 19.15 -11.03 -12.90
CA ASP A 364 19.55 -11.10 -14.31
C ASP A 364 18.99 -9.92 -15.13
N THR A 365 17.80 -9.40 -14.78
CA THR A 365 17.18 -8.25 -15.46
C THR A 365 17.98 -6.95 -15.35
N LYS A 366 18.89 -6.85 -14.38
CA LYS A 366 19.64 -5.63 -14.02
C LYS A 366 18.76 -4.40 -13.73
N CYS A 367 17.46 -4.61 -13.50
CA CYS A 367 16.50 -3.58 -13.12
C CYS A 367 16.57 -3.35 -11.61
N ALA A 368 16.11 -2.17 -11.16
CA ALA A 368 16.03 -1.88 -9.75
C ALA A 368 14.91 -2.72 -9.10
N ILE A 369 15.22 -3.33 -7.95
CA ILE A 369 14.28 -4.16 -7.18
C ILE A 369 14.19 -3.55 -5.79
N PHE A 370 12.99 -3.22 -5.35
CA PHE A 370 12.72 -2.71 -4.00
C PHE A 370 11.85 -3.68 -3.24
N GLY A 371 12.24 -4.00 -2.02
CA GLY A 371 11.47 -4.83 -1.10
C GLY A 371 10.99 -4.03 0.11
N THR A 372 9.92 -4.50 0.73
CA THR A 372 9.41 -3.96 1.99
C THR A 372 9.21 -5.09 3.01
N GLY A 373 8.91 -4.76 4.25
CA GLY A 373 8.57 -5.74 5.28
C GLY A 373 7.59 -5.19 6.31
N PHE A 374 7.12 -6.06 7.20
CA PHE A 374 6.06 -5.73 8.16
C PHE A 374 6.55 -5.16 9.50
N ASP A 375 7.81 -5.44 9.84
CA ASP A 375 8.51 -4.91 11.01
C ASP A 375 10.03 -4.92 10.75
N GLU A 376 10.80 -4.44 11.71
CA GLU A 376 12.26 -4.37 11.60
C GLU A 376 12.90 -5.76 11.51
N GLN A 377 12.42 -6.72 12.30
CA GLN A 377 13.00 -8.05 12.37
C GLN A 377 12.78 -8.82 11.06
N ASP A 378 11.58 -8.74 10.49
CA ASP A 378 11.20 -9.29 9.18
C ASP A 378 12.11 -8.75 8.08
N VAL A 379 12.31 -7.43 8.04
CA VAL A 379 13.20 -6.78 7.07
C VAL A 379 14.65 -7.25 7.24
N MET A 380 15.16 -7.29 8.46
CA MET A 380 16.55 -7.70 8.72
C MET A 380 16.77 -9.19 8.42
N ASN A 381 15.77 -10.04 8.68
CA ASN A 381 15.83 -11.47 8.33
C ASN A 381 15.90 -11.64 6.81
N ASP A 382 15.05 -10.95 6.05
CA ASP A 382 15.05 -10.98 4.59
C ASP A 382 16.40 -10.50 4.01
N VAL A 383 16.99 -9.46 4.61
CA VAL A 383 18.32 -8.94 4.22
C VAL A 383 19.42 -9.97 4.51
N ALA A 384 19.42 -10.58 5.69
CA ALA A 384 20.38 -11.61 6.05
C ALA A 384 20.27 -12.85 5.13
N GLU A 385 19.06 -13.20 4.68
CA GLU A 385 18.85 -14.26 3.70
C GLU A 385 19.48 -13.90 2.35
N ILE A 386 19.30 -12.66 1.88
CA ILE A 386 19.91 -12.18 0.63
C ILE A 386 21.43 -12.21 0.71
N GLU A 387 22.00 -11.71 1.81
CA GLU A 387 23.46 -11.66 2.01
C GLU A 387 24.08 -13.05 2.14
N SER A 388 23.42 -13.98 2.84
CA SER A 388 23.91 -15.36 3.00
C SER A 388 23.75 -16.22 1.75
N SER A 389 22.89 -15.82 0.82
CA SER A 389 22.66 -16.55 -0.44
C SER A 389 23.81 -16.44 -1.45
N GLY A 390 24.78 -15.54 -1.24
CA GLY A 390 25.94 -15.40 -2.12
C GLY A 390 25.64 -14.83 -3.51
N TYR A 391 24.52 -14.12 -3.69
CA TYR A 391 24.13 -13.54 -4.96
C TYR A 391 25.03 -12.38 -5.40
N GLU A 392 25.29 -12.27 -6.72
CA GLU A 392 26.00 -11.14 -7.31
C GLU A 392 25.07 -9.92 -7.48
N LEU A 393 24.99 -9.12 -6.43
CA LEU A 393 24.14 -7.93 -6.39
C LEU A 393 24.86 -6.70 -5.87
N ASP A 394 24.27 -5.56 -6.18
CA ASP A 394 24.58 -4.26 -5.60
C ASP A 394 23.39 -3.80 -4.76
N TRP A 395 23.65 -3.35 -3.54
CA TRP A 395 22.65 -2.65 -2.74
C TRP A 395 22.34 -1.30 -3.37
N LEU A 396 21.06 -1.01 -3.59
CA LEU A 396 20.57 0.30 -4.02
C LEU A 396 20.14 1.16 -2.84
N MET A 397 19.49 0.53 -1.85
CA MET A 397 19.01 1.17 -0.64
C MET A 397 19.24 0.23 0.53
N LYS A 398 19.90 0.73 1.58
CA LYS A 398 20.08 -0.05 2.81
C LYS A 398 18.74 -0.16 3.55
N PRO A 399 18.55 -1.24 4.34
CA PRO A 399 17.31 -1.43 5.09
C PRO A 399 17.04 -0.25 6.01
N ARG A 400 15.83 0.29 5.94
CA ARG A 400 15.40 1.43 6.76
C ARG A 400 13.89 1.48 6.88
N GLU A 401 13.41 2.34 7.76
CA GLU A 401 11.98 2.67 7.84
C GLU A 401 11.49 3.35 6.56
N ASN A 402 10.35 2.91 6.07
CA ASN A 402 9.65 3.52 4.95
C ASN A 402 8.84 4.73 5.41
N VAL A 403 9.12 5.90 4.83
CA VAL A 403 8.41 7.15 5.14
C VAL A 403 6.90 7.04 4.93
N PHE A 404 6.48 6.23 3.96
CA PHE A 404 5.06 6.01 3.63
C PHE A 404 4.56 4.63 4.08
N ARG A 405 5.08 4.11 5.20
CA ARG A 405 4.50 2.94 5.87
C ARG A 405 3.04 3.19 6.28
N SER A 406 2.27 2.11 6.37
CA SER A 406 0.93 2.16 6.99
C SER A 406 1.05 2.50 8.47
N LEU A 407 0.29 3.51 8.92
CA LEU A 407 0.20 3.83 10.36
C LEU A 407 -0.76 2.87 11.08
N LYS A 408 -1.68 2.23 10.34
CA LYS A 408 -2.59 1.22 10.86
C LYS A 408 -1.81 -0.05 11.22
N HIS A 409 -2.05 -0.55 12.43
CA HIS A 409 -1.55 -1.84 12.88
C HIS A 409 -2.50 -2.97 12.46
N GLU A 410 -1.90 -4.11 12.11
CA GLU A 410 -2.58 -5.38 11.92
C GLU A 410 -2.12 -6.35 13.00
N VAL A 411 -3.08 -7.00 13.64
CA VAL A 411 -2.82 -7.90 14.77
C VAL A 411 -2.79 -9.33 14.28
N ASN A 412 -1.77 -10.08 14.67
CA ASN A 412 -1.72 -11.50 14.41
C ASN A 412 -2.85 -12.20 15.20
N MET A 413 -3.71 -12.92 14.49
CA MET A 413 -4.87 -13.54 15.11
C MET A 413 -4.49 -14.76 15.97
N THR A 414 -3.34 -15.41 15.74
CA THR A 414 -2.88 -16.55 16.57
C THR A 414 -2.16 -16.08 17.84
N ASP A 415 -1.47 -14.95 17.76
CA ASP A 415 -0.81 -14.32 18.90
C ASP A 415 -1.07 -12.81 18.88
N VAL A 416 -2.08 -12.38 19.65
CA VAL A 416 -2.51 -10.98 19.72
C VAL A 416 -1.46 -10.03 20.29
N ARG A 417 -0.36 -10.55 20.84
CA ARG A 417 0.78 -9.74 21.30
C ARG A 417 1.64 -9.24 20.13
N GLN A 418 1.53 -9.89 18.98
CA GLN A 418 2.26 -9.52 17.78
C GLN A 418 1.38 -8.63 16.90
N SER A 419 1.91 -7.46 16.58
CA SER A 419 1.30 -6.55 15.61
C SER A 419 2.32 -6.15 14.55
N ALA A 420 1.84 -5.96 13.33
CA ALA A 420 2.62 -5.61 12.16
C ALA A 420 2.08 -4.32 11.54
N GLN A 421 2.94 -3.58 10.84
CA GLN A 421 2.54 -2.44 10.02
C GLN A 421 2.87 -2.74 8.56
N CYS A 422 1.88 -2.61 7.66
CA CYS A 422 2.12 -2.85 6.24
C CYS A 422 3.19 -1.88 5.70
N ASN A 423 4.18 -2.42 4.99
CA ASN A 423 5.31 -1.70 4.42
C ASN A 423 6.09 -0.86 5.44
N TRP A 424 6.30 -1.37 6.65
CA TRP A 424 7.06 -0.71 7.72
C TRP A 424 8.47 -0.29 7.26
N GLY A 425 9.20 -1.23 6.65
CA GLY A 425 10.55 -0.99 6.17
C GLY A 425 10.67 -1.11 4.66
N ILE A 426 11.78 -0.62 4.14
CA ILE A 426 12.13 -0.67 2.73
C ILE A 426 13.63 -0.94 2.56
N TRP A 427 13.97 -1.67 1.51
CA TRP A 427 15.32 -1.95 1.06
C TRP A 427 15.34 -2.07 -0.47
N GLY A 428 16.53 -2.03 -1.07
CA GLY A 428 16.62 -2.12 -2.53
C GLY A 428 17.93 -2.75 -3.00
N ILE A 429 17.83 -3.57 -4.05
CA ILE A 429 18.93 -4.30 -4.66
C ILE A 429 18.85 -4.25 -6.19
N ARG A 430 19.94 -4.61 -6.86
CA ARG A 430 20.02 -4.80 -8.30
C ARG A 430 21.06 -5.87 -8.59
N GLY A 431 20.90 -6.66 -9.64
CA GLY A 431 22.00 -7.52 -10.10
C GLY A 431 23.22 -6.72 -10.54
N ARG A 432 24.42 -7.20 -10.21
CA ARG A 432 25.67 -6.50 -10.53
C ARG A 432 25.81 -6.26 -12.03
N ARG A 433 26.28 -5.07 -12.41
CA ARG A 433 26.73 -4.77 -13.77
C ARG A 433 28.25 -4.80 -13.77
N TYR A 434 28.82 -5.56 -14.70
CA TYR A 434 30.24 -5.50 -14.96
C TYR A 434 30.48 -4.29 -15.86
N ASP A 435 31.09 -3.25 -15.31
CA ASP A 435 31.65 -2.17 -16.14
C ASP A 435 32.78 -2.80 -16.96
N VAL A 436 32.75 -2.60 -18.28
CA VAL A 436 33.83 -3.07 -19.15
C VAL A 436 35.06 -2.24 -18.80
N ASN A 437 36.05 -2.87 -18.15
CA ASN A 437 37.33 -2.22 -17.94
C ASN A 437 38.00 -2.02 -19.31
N PRO A 438 38.44 -0.80 -19.67
CA PRO A 438 39.12 -0.56 -20.94
C PRO A 438 40.45 -1.34 -21.08
N SER A 439 40.93 -1.99 -20.02
CA SER A 439 42.08 -2.91 -20.05
C SER A 439 41.79 -4.27 -20.67
N ASP A 440 40.52 -4.68 -20.79
CA ASP A 440 40.13 -6.02 -21.25
C ASP A 440 39.84 -6.05 -22.76
N GLN A 441 40.19 -4.97 -23.47
CA GLN A 441 40.08 -4.86 -24.93
C GLN A 441 41.43 -4.99 -25.67
N ASN A 442 42.49 -5.46 -25.01
CA ASN A 442 43.79 -5.70 -25.63
C ASN A 442 44.06 -7.19 -25.89
#